data_AF-A0A945SG98-F1
#
_entry.id   AF-A0A945SG98-F1
#
_cell.length_a   1.000
_cell.length_b   1.000
_cell.length_c   1.000
_cell.angle_alpha   90.00
_cell.angle_beta   90.00
_cell.angle_gamma   90.00
#
_symmetry.space_group_name_H-M   'P 1'
#
loop_
_entity.id
_entity.type
_entity.pdbx_description
1 polymer ?
#
loop_
_entity_poly.entity_id
_entity_poly.type
_entity_poly.pdbx_seq_one_letter_code
_entity_poly.pdbx_strand_id
1 'polypeptide(L)'
;MAKTNLKVKKSKKIDWGKIKAPFLDSNNQKIFATILVLVSVLMIIAFISYLLDWKSDDSILTSEGYTIFNNNTNNQIGGLGAQLSHRLIKLWFGLSALFIPLTILLGGLKILGFNTVKLSKFIFNSILGMIILPVFIRHFFGGLITAGG
;
A
#
# COMPACT_ATOMS: atom_id res chain seq x y z
N MET A 1 -63.14 -11.39 -8.29
CA MET A 1 -61.76 -10.85 -8.26
C MET A 1 -60.77 -12.01 -8.24
N ALA A 2 -60.02 -12.22 -9.32
CA ALA A 2 -59.06 -13.33 -9.43
C ALA A 2 -57.78 -13.00 -8.65
N LYS A 3 -57.38 -13.88 -7.72
CA LYS A 3 -56.11 -13.76 -6.97
C LYS A 3 -54.97 -14.29 -7.85
N THR A 4 -54.18 -13.40 -8.43
CA THR A 4 -52.95 -13.76 -9.16
C THR A 4 -51.85 -14.10 -8.16
N ASN A 5 -51.45 -15.38 -8.11
CA ASN A 5 -50.33 -15.85 -7.29
C ASN A 5 -48.99 -15.46 -7.95
N LEU A 6 -48.38 -14.38 -7.49
CA LEU A 6 -47.03 -13.97 -7.90
C LEU A 6 -45.98 -14.90 -7.28
N LYS A 7 -45.37 -15.76 -8.10
CA LYS A 7 -44.20 -16.56 -7.70
C LYS A 7 -42.97 -15.65 -7.59
N VAL A 8 -42.63 -15.26 -6.36
CA VAL A 8 -41.39 -14.50 -6.09
C VAL A 8 -40.18 -15.38 -6.44
N LYS A 9 -39.39 -14.94 -7.42
CA LYS A 9 -38.16 -15.61 -7.85
C LYS A 9 -37.13 -15.56 -6.71
N LYS A 10 -36.82 -16.71 -6.11
CA LYS A 10 -35.79 -16.83 -5.05
C LYS A 10 -34.47 -16.20 -5.54
N SER A 11 -33.89 -15.30 -4.74
CA SER A 11 -32.61 -14.69 -5.08
C SER A 11 -31.50 -15.74 -5.16
N LYS A 12 -30.63 -15.63 -6.17
CA LYS A 12 -29.45 -16.49 -6.30
C LYS A 12 -28.56 -16.26 -5.08
N LYS A 13 -28.37 -17.30 -4.25
CA LYS A 13 -27.40 -17.25 -3.15
C LYS A 13 -25.99 -17.09 -3.74
N ILE A 14 -25.21 -16.17 -3.19
CA ILE A 14 -23.82 -15.96 -3.56
C ILE A 14 -23.03 -17.22 -3.21
N ASP A 15 -22.39 -17.81 -4.21
CA ASP A 15 -21.59 -19.02 -4.05
C ASP A 15 -20.16 -18.65 -3.65
N TRP A 16 -19.93 -18.66 -2.34
CA TRP A 16 -18.63 -18.36 -1.73
C TRP A 16 -17.51 -19.31 -2.17
N GLY A 17 -17.83 -20.51 -2.68
CA GLY A 17 -16.84 -21.45 -3.19
C GLY A 17 -16.14 -20.95 -4.46
N LYS A 18 -16.90 -20.32 -5.36
CA LYS A 18 -16.36 -19.75 -6.62
C LYS A 18 -15.47 -18.53 -6.39
N ILE A 19 -15.76 -17.76 -5.33
CA ILE A 19 -14.96 -16.58 -4.97
C ILE A 19 -13.61 -16.98 -4.37
N LYS A 20 -13.55 -18.10 -3.64
CA LYS A 20 -12.33 -18.59 -3.00
C LYS A 20 -11.43 -19.44 -3.92
N ALA A 21 -12.01 -20.06 -4.95
CA ALA A 21 -11.29 -20.91 -5.90
C ALA A 21 -9.96 -20.32 -6.44
N PRO A 22 -9.89 -19.07 -6.91
CA PRO A 22 -8.62 -18.53 -7.42
C PRO A 22 -7.55 -18.31 -6.35
N PHE A 23 -7.92 -18.22 -5.07
CA PHE A 23 -6.99 -18.05 -3.94
C PHE A 23 -6.50 -19.38 -3.37
N LEU A 24 -7.09 -20.51 -3.78
CA LEU A 24 -6.68 -21.85 -3.33
C LEU A 24 -5.61 -22.46 -4.25
N ASP A 25 -5.52 -22.01 -5.50
CA ASP A 25 -4.54 -22.51 -6.45
C ASP A 25 -3.13 -21.97 -6.13
N SER A 26 -2.17 -22.89 -5.94
CA SER A 26 -0.78 -22.55 -5.68
C SER A 26 -0.13 -21.72 -6.79
N ASN A 27 -0.52 -21.91 -8.05
CA ASN A 27 0.04 -21.14 -9.17
C ASN A 27 -0.46 -19.70 -9.11
N ASN A 28 -1.76 -19.50 -8.85
CA ASN A 28 -2.34 -18.17 -8.69
C ASN A 28 -1.75 -17.44 -7.48
N GLN A 29 -1.52 -18.14 -6.37
CA GLN A 29 -0.84 -17.57 -5.19
C GLN A 29 0.58 -17.10 -5.53
N LYS A 30 1.34 -17.86 -6.32
CA LYS A 30 2.68 -17.45 -6.78
C LYS A 30 2.63 -16.25 -7.70
N ILE A 31 1.71 -16.22 -8.68
CA ILE A 31 1.53 -15.07 -9.58
C ILE A 31 1.18 -13.82 -8.77
N PHE A 32 0.21 -13.95 -7.85
CA PHE A 32 -0.18 -12.87 -6.96
C PHE A 32 0.99 -12.37 -6.11
N ALA A 33 1.78 -13.28 -5.54
CA ALA A 33 2.96 -12.95 -4.76
C ALA A 33 4.03 -12.22 -5.58
N THR A 34 4.28 -12.63 -6.82
CA THR A 34 5.20 -11.94 -7.73
C THR A 34 4.75 -10.51 -8.02
N ILE A 35 3.47 -10.30 -8.30
CA ILE A 35 2.90 -8.96 -8.48
C ILE A 35 3.08 -8.14 -7.20
N LEU A 36 2.84 -8.76 -6.04
CA LEU A 36 2.98 -8.11 -4.74
C LEU A 36 4.42 -7.64 -4.46
N VAL A 37 5.40 -8.49 -4.77
CA VAL A 37 6.84 -8.15 -4.70
C VAL A 37 7.17 -7.01 -5.64
N LEU A 38 6.69 -7.05 -6.89
CA LEU A 38 6.94 -6.00 -7.87
C LEU A 38 6.38 -4.65 -7.39
N VAL A 39 5.12 -4.61 -6.96
CA VAL A 39 4.48 -3.40 -6.42
C VAL A 39 5.25 -2.88 -5.22
N SER A 40 5.70 -3.77 -4.33
CA SER A 40 6.50 -3.36 -3.19
C SER A 40 7.81 -2.69 -3.59
N VAL A 41 8.53 -3.24 -4.56
CA VAL A 41 9.80 -2.66 -5.02
C VAL A 41 9.56 -1.28 -5.63
N LEU A 42 8.52 -1.14 -6.47
CA LEU A 42 8.14 0.15 -7.04
C LEU A 42 7.77 1.17 -5.96
N MET A 43 7.05 0.76 -4.91
CA MET A 43 6.74 1.63 -3.77
C MET A 43 8.01 2.07 -3.02
N ILE A 44 8.98 1.18 -2.81
CA ILE A 44 10.26 1.55 -2.17
C ILE A 44 10.97 2.62 -2.99
N ILE A 45 11.05 2.43 -4.31
CA ILE A 45 11.67 3.39 -5.22
C ILE A 45 10.94 4.74 -5.16
N ALA A 46 9.61 4.74 -5.22
CA ALA A 46 8.80 5.96 -5.10
C ALA A 46 9.06 6.70 -3.77
N PHE A 47 9.12 5.95 -2.66
CA PHE A 47 9.28 6.51 -1.33
C PHE A 47 10.68 7.11 -1.15
N ILE A 48 11.72 6.40 -1.59
CA ILE A 48 13.10 6.91 -1.55
C ILE A 48 13.22 8.15 -2.42
N SER A 49 12.69 8.12 -3.64
CA SER A 49 12.69 9.27 -4.55
C SER A 49 11.99 10.48 -3.93
N TYR A 50 10.85 10.27 -3.28
CA TYR A 50 10.13 11.34 -2.58
C TYR A 50 10.94 11.88 -1.40
N LEU A 51 11.58 11.03 -0.58
CA LEU A 51 12.40 11.50 0.55
C LEU A 51 13.57 12.40 0.12
N LEU A 52 14.11 12.18 -1.08
CA LEU A 52 15.18 13.00 -1.66
C LEU A 52 14.65 14.34 -2.21
N ASP A 53 13.57 14.29 -3.00
CA ASP A 53 13.07 15.44 -3.78
C ASP A 53 11.69 15.96 -3.32
N TRP A 54 11.33 15.73 -2.04
CA TRP A 54 9.99 16.01 -1.50
C TRP A 54 9.49 17.43 -1.77
N LYS A 55 10.38 18.43 -1.76
CA LYS A 55 10.02 19.84 -2.00
C LYS A 55 9.50 20.05 -3.42
N SER A 56 10.13 19.38 -4.39
CA SER A 56 9.75 19.48 -5.79
C SER A 56 8.46 18.72 -6.05
N ASP A 57 8.33 17.52 -5.48
CA ASP A 57 7.10 16.74 -5.62
C ASP A 57 5.90 17.45 -4.96
N ASP A 58 6.10 18.07 -3.79
CA ASP A 58 5.04 18.81 -3.09
C ASP A 58 4.53 20.02 -3.86
N SER A 59 5.42 20.82 -4.47
CA SER A 59 5.01 22.02 -5.21
C SER A 59 4.13 21.65 -6.41
N ILE A 60 4.45 20.54 -7.07
CA ILE A 60 3.68 20.00 -8.19
C ILE A 60 2.36 19.40 -7.71
N LEU A 61 2.35 18.69 -6.59
CA LEU A 61 1.13 18.12 -6.01
C LEU A 61 0.13 19.18 -5.53
N THR A 62 0.62 20.34 -5.09
CA THR A 62 -0.21 21.49 -4.70
C THR A 62 -0.65 22.37 -5.87
N SER A 63 -0.13 22.11 -7.08
CA SER A 63 -0.50 22.89 -8.27
C SER A 63 -1.95 22.61 -8.71
N GLU A 64 -2.64 23.66 -9.17
CA GLU A 64 -4.00 23.52 -9.70
C GLU A 64 -3.99 22.64 -10.95
N GLY A 65 -4.85 21.62 -10.99
CA GLY A 65 -4.94 20.68 -12.12
C GLY A 65 -4.04 19.44 -12.02
N TYR A 66 -3.43 19.17 -10.85
CA TYR A 66 -2.71 17.91 -10.63
C TYR A 66 -3.60 16.69 -10.91
N THR A 67 -3.07 15.74 -11.69
CA THR A 67 -3.68 14.43 -11.91
C THR A 67 -2.68 13.33 -11.59
N ILE A 68 -3.16 12.15 -11.25
CA ILE A 68 -2.30 10.98 -10.97
C ILE A 68 -1.44 10.54 -12.16
N PHE A 69 -1.84 10.92 -13.37
CA PHE A 69 -1.11 10.67 -14.62
C PHE A 69 -0.18 11.83 -15.00
N ASN A 70 -0.03 12.83 -14.12
CA ASN A 70 0.91 13.91 -14.32
C ASN A 70 2.34 13.38 -14.12
N ASN A 71 3.12 13.36 -15.20
CA ASN A 71 4.51 12.91 -15.20
C ASN A 71 5.51 14.04 -14.95
N ASN A 72 5.04 15.25 -14.63
CA ASN A 72 5.93 16.38 -14.35
C ASN A 72 6.61 16.29 -12.98
N THR A 73 6.29 15.27 -12.16
CA THR A 73 6.91 15.03 -10.85
C THR A 73 8.33 14.53 -10.97
N ASN A 74 9.19 14.86 -10.02
CA ASN A 74 10.56 14.33 -9.96
C ASN A 74 10.61 12.89 -9.43
N ASN A 75 9.50 12.38 -8.91
CA ASN A 75 9.39 10.99 -8.50
C ASN A 75 9.69 10.02 -9.64
N GLN A 76 10.58 9.05 -9.41
CA GLN A 76 10.97 8.05 -10.42
C GLN A 76 9.82 7.17 -10.92
N ILE A 77 8.75 7.03 -10.13
CA ILE A 77 7.53 6.29 -10.53
C ILE A 77 6.49 7.21 -11.23
N GLY A 78 6.71 8.53 -11.20
CA GLY A 78 5.79 9.54 -11.72
C GLY A 78 4.74 9.99 -10.70
N GLY A 79 3.67 10.64 -11.18
CA GLY A 79 2.66 11.28 -10.32
C GLY A 79 2.01 10.33 -9.31
N LEU A 80 1.68 9.10 -9.72
CA LEU A 80 1.16 8.08 -8.80
C LEU A 80 2.10 7.81 -7.61
N GLY A 81 3.40 7.68 -7.89
CA GLY A 81 4.42 7.48 -6.86
C GLY A 81 4.55 8.68 -5.93
N ALA A 82 4.58 9.89 -6.51
CA ALA A 82 4.64 11.14 -5.75
C ALA A 82 3.44 11.28 -4.81
N GLN A 83 2.22 11.04 -5.30
CA GLN A 83 1.00 11.19 -4.50
C GLN A 83 0.88 10.13 -3.41
N LEU A 84 1.30 8.89 -3.69
CA LEU A 84 1.28 7.81 -2.71
C LEU A 84 2.29 8.09 -1.59
N SER A 85 3.49 8.54 -1.96
CA SER A 85 4.56 8.91 -1.04
C SER A 85 4.17 10.12 -0.19
N HIS A 86 3.65 11.19 -0.79
CA HIS A 86 3.17 12.36 -0.07
C HIS A 86 2.11 12.00 0.98
N ARG A 87 1.14 11.15 0.63
CA ARG A 87 0.10 10.74 1.57
C ARG A 87 0.64 9.88 2.71
N LEU A 88 1.47 8.88 2.41
CA LEU A 88 1.92 7.92 3.43
C LEU A 88 3.08 8.44 4.27
N ILE A 89 4.03 9.15 3.65
CA ILE A 89 5.20 9.72 4.32
C ILE A 89 4.84 11.06 4.94
N LYS A 90 4.51 12.07 4.15
CA LYS A 90 4.37 13.44 4.67
C LYS A 90 3.14 13.61 5.55
N LEU A 91 1.99 13.07 5.16
CA LEU A 91 0.74 13.30 5.91
C LEU A 91 0.51 12.31 7.05
N TRP A 92 1.04 11.08 6.98
CA TRP A 92 0.65 10.01 7.92
C TRP A 92 1.82 9.52 8.80
N PHE A 93 2.73 8.69 8.27
CA PHE A 93 3.65 7.91 9.11
C PHE A 93 5.12 8.38 9.06
N GLY A 94 5.42 9.44 8.31
CA GLY A 94 6.79 9.92 8.12
C GLY A 94 7.70 8.85 7.52
N LEU A 95 8.93 8.79 8.03
CA LEU A 95 9.94 7.82 7.60
C LEU A 95 9.50 6.36 7.88
N SER A 96 8.62 6.16 8.86
CA SER A 96 8.10 4.85 9.24
C SER A 96 7.20 4.24 8.18
N ALA A 97 6.72 5.03 7.22
CA ALA A 97 5.96 4.53 6.08
C ALA A 97 6.72 3.47 5.27
N LEU A 98 8.05 3.46 5.30
CA LEU A 98 8.91 2.45 4.65
C LEU A 98 8.64 1.02 5.15
N PHE A 99 8.08 0.86 6.35
CA PHE A 99 7.65 -0.46 6.83
C PHE A 99 6.52 -1.05 5.98
N ILE A 100 5.66 -0.22 5.38
CA ILE A 100 4.54 -0.69 4.55
C ILE A 100 5.05 -1.53 3.37
N PRO A 101 5.83 -0.98 2.41
CA PRO A 101 6.31 -1.80 1.32
C PRO A 101 7.23 -2.91 1.83
N LEU A 102 8.04 -2.70 2.87
CA LEU A 102 8.90 -3.78 3.39
C LEU A 102 8.10 -4.99 3.90
N THR A 103 6.97 -4.78 4.58
CA THR A 103 6.08 -5.88 4.98
C THR A 103 5.45 -6.60 3.78
N ILE A 104 5.09 -5.85 2.74
CA ILE A 104 4.52 -6.38 1.49
C ILE A 104 5.58 -7.24 0.77
N LEU A 105 6.83 -6.76 0.68
CA LEU A 105 7.95 -7.48 0.09
C LEU A 105 8.17 -8.81 0.79
N LEU A 106 8.31 -8.80 2.12
CA LEU A 106 8.55 -10.02 2.91
C LEU A 106 7.35 -10.97 2.86
N GLY A 107 6.13 -10.44 2.80
CA GLY A 107 4.92 -11.23 2.61
C GLY A 107 4.91 -11.96 1.26
N GLY A 108 5.20 -11.23 0.17
CA GLY A 108 5.28 -11.81 -1.17
C GLY A 108 6.40 -12.83 -1.30
N LEU A 109 7.60 -12.51 -0.82
CA LEU A 109 8.74 -13.44 -0.81
C LEU A 109 8.43 -14.72 -0.02
N LYS A 110 7.73 -14.62 1.11
CA LYS A 110 7.33 -15.79 1.89
C LYS A 110 6.37 -16.70 1.11
N ILE A 111 5.41 -16.14 0.39
CA ILE A 111 4.49 -16.93 -0.47
C ILE A 111 5.25 -17.61 -1.61
N LEU A 112 6.30 -16.97 -2.13
CA LEU A 112 7.20 -17.55 -3.14
C LEU A 112 8.15 -18.64 -2.58
N GLY A 113 8.14 -18.90 -1.27
CA GLY A 113 8.91 -19.96 -0.62
C GLY A 113 10.16 -19.48 0.13
N PHE A 114 10.44 -18.17 0.16
CA PHE A 114 11.57 -17.63 0.92
C PHE A 114 11.17 -17.46 2.40
N ASN A 115 11.48 -18.47 3.21
CA ASN A 115 11.03 -18.56 4.60
C ASN A 115 12.04 -17.95 5.60
N THR A 116 12.66 -16.82 5.24
CA THR A 116 13.78 -16.23 5.99
C THR A 116 13.36 -15.51 7.28
N VAL A 117 12.10 -15.07 7.40
CA VAL A 117 11.65 -14.22 8.52
C VAL A 117 10.31 -14.68 9.10
N LYS A 118 10.16 -14.59 10.43
CA LYS A 118 8.87 -14.79 11.12
C LYS A 118 7.92 -13.64 10.81
N LEU A 119 7.20 -13.75 9.69
CA LEU A 119 6.34 -12.68 9.14
C LEU A 119 5.35 -12.09 10.15
N SER A 120 4.73 -12.90 11.02
CA SER A 120 3.80 -12.39 12.04
C SER A 120 4.49 -11.44 13.02
N LYS A 121 5.70 -11.79 13.49
CA LYS A 121 6.48 -10.91 14.37
C LYS A 121 6.92 -9.65 13.65
N PHE A 122 7.31 -9.78 12.37
CA PHE A 122 7.71 -8.64 11.56
C PHE A 122 6.55 -7.67 11.38
N ILE A 123 5.37 -8.14 10.97
CA ILE A 123 4.17 -7.30 10.81
C ILE A 123 3.82 -6.60 12.12
N PHE A 124 3.83 -7.32 13.25
CA PHE A 124 3.56 -6.73 14.55
C PHE A 124 4.55 -5.62 14.91
N ASN A 125 5.85 -5.88 14.74
CA ASN A 125 6.91 -4.90 14.98
C ASN A 125 6.82 -3.70 14.01
N SER A 126 6.43 -3.93 12.75
CA SER A 126 6.22 -2.88 11.77
C SER A 126 5.05 -1.97 12.16
N ILE A 127 3.93 -2.52 12.61
CA ILE A 127 2.78 -1.73 13.08
C ILE A 127 3.18 -0.88 14.30
N LEU A 128 3.86 -1.48 15.28
CA LEU A 128 4.38 -0.75 16.43
C LEU A 128 5.35 0.36 16.01
N GLY A 129 6.28 0.06 15.09
CA GLY A 129 7.21 1.03 14.54
C GLY A 129 6.50 2.20 13.86
N MET A 130 5.47 1.93 13.05
CA MET A 130 4.68 2.95 12.37
C MET A 130 3.92 3.89 13.32
N ILE A 131 3.65 3.48 14.56
CA ILE A 131 2.98 4.32 15.57
C ILE A 131 4.00 5.06 16.43
N ILE A 132 5.07 4.38 16.84
CA ILE A 132 6.02 4.90 17.83
C ILE A 132 7.08 5.81 17.20
N LEU A 133 7.65 5.43 16.04
CA LEU A 133 8.71 6.21 15.40
C LEU A 133 8.27 7.65 15.06
N PRO A 134 7.07 7.89 14.49
CA PRO A 134 6.62 9.25 14.17
C PRO A 134 6.67 10.19 15.38
N VAL A 135 6.10 9.74 16.50
CA VAL A 135 6.03 10.50 17.75
C VAL A 135 7.43 10.71 18.33
N PHE A 136 8.27 9.67 18.32
CA PHE A 136 9.65 9.76 18.78
C PHE A 136 10.46 10.76 17.95
N ILE A 137 10.41 10.65 16.61
CA ILE A 137 11.13 11.54 15.71
C ILE A 137 10.64 12.98 15.86
N ARG A 138 9.32 13.19 15.98
CA ARG A 138 8.74 14.53 16.19
C ARG A 138 9.27 15.16 17.46
N HIS A 139 9.28 14.41 18.56
CA HIS A 139 9.67 14.90 19.87
C HIS A 139 11.16 15.26 19.95
N PHE A 140 12.04 14.42 19.41
CA PHE A 140 13.49 14.59 19.56
C PHE A 140 14.17 15.37 18.42
N PHE A 141 13.66 15.26 17.19
CA PHE A 141 14.32 15.82 16.00
C PHE A 141 13.53 16.95 15.34
N GLY A 142 12.24 17.12 15.67
CA GLY A 142 11.39 18.21 15.16
C GLY A 142 11.08 18.18 13.65
N GLY A 143 11.67 17.26 12.89
CA GLY A 143 11.50 17.16 11.44
C GLY A 143 10.06 16.81 11.04
N LEU A 144 9.41 17.69 10.27
CA LEU A 144 8.01 17.53 9.83
C LEU A 144 7.82 16.29 8.94
N ILE A 145 8.76 16.01 8.03
CA ILE A 145 8.60 14.94 7.04
C ILE A 145 9.15 13.61 7.55
N THR A 146 10.16 13.67 8.40
CA THR A 146 10.72 12.48 9.04
C THR A 146 9.74 11.92 10.08
N ALA A 147 9.03 12.79 10.80
CA ALA A 147 7.98 12.39 11.71
C ALA A 147 6.66 12.09 10.99
N GLY A 148 6.33 12.81 9.92
CA GLY A 148 4.99 12.79 9.33
C GLY A 148 4.05 13.80 10.00
N GLY A 149 2.76 13.69 9.68
CA GLY A 149 1.69 14.58 10.15
C GLY A 149 1.17 14.25 11.54
#